data_AF-A0A1H5YL10-F1
#
_entry.id   AF-A0A1H5YL10-F1
#
_cell.length_a   1.000
_cell.length_b   1.000
_cell.length_c   1.000
_cell.angle_alpha   90.00
_cell.angle_beta   90.00
_cell.angle_gamma   90.00
#
_symmetry.space_group_name_H-M   'P 1'
#
loop_
_entity.id
_entity.type
_entity.pdbx_description
1 polymer ?
#
loop_
_entity_poly.entity_id
_entity_poly.type
_entity_poly.pdbx_seq_one_letter_code
_entity_poly.pdbx_strand_id
1 'polypeptide(L)'
;MSEKRKMAVCAAAREIGISEGDMLNVYVTYQTGLYEVTFATEWMTYDMFIDENTMEVLGIDYRPIPINSLLAQLPEAVQDVS
;
A
#
# COMPACT_ATOMS: atom_id res chain seq x y z
N MET A 1 -9.46 7.83 11.93
CA MET A 1 -8.34 6.86 12.00
C MET A 1 -7.60 7.10 13.31
N SER A 2 -7.28 6.05 14.09
CA SER A 2 -6.54 6.22 15.35
C SER A 2 -5.10 6.67 15.08
N GLU A 3 -4.46 7.35 16.05
CA GLU A 3 -3.08 7.83 15.94
C GLU A 3 -2.09 6.70 15.58
N LYS A 4 -2.20 5.54 16.22
CA LYS A 4 -1.37 4.38 15.89
C LYS A 4 -1.50 3.91 14.44
N ARG A 5 -2.71 3.96 13.85
CA ARG A 5 -2.90 3.60 12.44
C ARG A 5 -2.22 4.60 11.50
N LYS A 6 -2.19 5.89 11.85
CA LYS A 6 -1.42 6.88 11.08
C LYS A 6 0.07 6.60 11.18
N MET A 7 0.57 6.34 12.39
CA MET A 7 1.97 6.01 12.61
C MET A 7 2.41 4.77 11.83
N ALA A 8 1.56 3.74 11.74
CA ALA A 8 1.82 2.57 10.92
C ALA A 8 1.94 2.92 9.42
N VAL A 9 1.07 3.79 8.89
CA VAL A 9 1.17 4.27 7.50
C VAL A 9 2.46 5.07 7.28
N CYS A 10 2.81 5.98 8.19
CA CYS A 10 4.07 6.72 8.12
C CYS A 10 5.29 5.79 8.16
N ALA A 11 5.25 4.75 8.99
CA ALA A 11 6.31 3.74 9.09
C ALA A 11 6.46 2.96 7.77
N ALA A 12 5.35 2.53 7.17
CA ALA A 12 5.33 1.88 5.85
C ALA A 12 5.94 2.78 4.75
N ALA A 13 5.50 4.04 4.67
CA ALA A 13 6.00 5.00 3.68
C ALA A 13 7.52 5.21 3.82
N ARG A 14 7.97 5.39 5.07
CA ARG A 14 9.39 5.58 5.40
C ARG A 14 10.24 4.38 5.02
N GLU A 15 9.74 3.16 5.26
CA GLU A 15 10.49 1.92 5.01
C GLU A 15 10.92 1.76 3.55
N ILE A 16 10.04 2.13 2.61
CA ILE A 16 10.34 2.07 1.17
C ILE A 16 10.75 3.43 0.58
N GLY A 17 10.93 4.44 1.41
CA GLY A 17 11.46 5.75 1.00
C GLY A 17 10.51 6.57 0.12
N ILE A 18 9.20 6.46 0.31
CA ILE A 18 8.19 7.28 -0.42
C ILE A 18 7.47 8.25 0.52
N SER A 19 6.72 9.19 -0.06
CA SER A 19 5.80 10.01 0.70
C SER A 19 4.45 9.30 0.87
N GLU A 20 3.71 9.62 1.94
CA GLU A 20 2.34 9.12 2.12
C GLU A 20 1.40 9.54 0.98
N GLY A 21 1.71 10.64 0.28
CA GLY A 21 0.94 11.10 -0.89
C GLY A 21 1.09 10.21 -2.12
N ASP A 22 2.16 9.42 -2.19
CA ASP A 22 2.41 8.46 -3.28
C ASP A 22 1.71 7.11 -3.01
N MET A 23 1.13 6.94 -1.83
CA MET A 23 0.40 5.74 -1.43
C MET A 23 -1.05 5.81 -1.90
N LEU A 24 -1.43 4.91 -2.79
CA LEU A 24 -2.78 4.75 -3.32
C LEU A 24 -3.51 3.61 -2.61
N ASN A 25 -4.82 3.75 -2.43
CA ASN A 25 -5.70 2.70 -1.88
C ASN A 25 -5.17 2.08 -0.57
N VAL A 26 -4.81 2.94 0.40
CA VAL A 26 -4.24 2.49 1.68
C VAL A 26 -5.30 1.80 2.53
N TYR A 27 -5.03 0.54 2.88
CA TYR A 27 -5.79 -0.25 3.84
C TYR A 27 -4.90 -0.60 5.02
N VAL A 28 -5.45 -0.46 6.23
CA VAL A 28 -4.75 -0.81 7.46
C VAL A 28 -5.61 -1.79 8.23
N THR A 29 -5.15 -3.01 8.45
CA THR A 29 -5.77 -3.96 9.38
C THR A 29 -4.92 -4.06 10.66
N TYR A 30 -5.53 -4.55 11.73
CA TYR A 30 -4.83 -4.78 13.00
C TYR A 30 -5.23 -6.13 13.55
N GLN A 31 -4.24 -6.97 13.84
CA GLN A 31 -4.43 -8.29 14.43
C GLN A 31 -3.31 -8.57 15.42
N THR A 32 -3.68 -8.82 16.68
CA THR A 32 -2.78 -9.37 17.72
C THR A 32 -1.45 -8.61 17.85
N GLY A 33 -1.51 -7.28 17.98
CA GLY A 33 -0.33 -6.44 18.15
C GLY A 33 0.46 -6.13 16.88
N LEU A 34 -0.09 -6.48 15.72
CA LEU A 34 0.51 -6.22 14.42
C LEU A 34 -0.44 -5.39 13.55
N TYR A 35 0.09 -4.35 12.93
CA TYR A 35 -0.57 -3.64 11.85
C TYR A 35 -0.16 -4.25 10.52
N GLU A 36 -1.14 -4.53 9.66
CA GLU A 36 -0.93 -4.86 8.26
C GLU A 36 -1.30 -3.61 7.45
N VAL A 37 -0.36 -3.08 6.68
CA VAL A 37 -0.55 -1.90 5.83
C VAL A 37 -0.41 -2.36 4.38
N THR A 38 -1.54 -2.41 3.68
CA THR A 38 -1.61 -2.74 2.26
C THR A 38 -1.85 -1.47 1.47
N PHE A 39 -1.06 -1.22 0.44
CA PHE A 39 -1.23 -0.06 -0.43
C PHE A 39 -0.65 -0.31 -1.82
N ALA A 40 -0.98 0.56 -2.76
CA ALA A 40 -0.38 0.58 -4.08
C ALA A 40 0.45 1.86 -4.27
N THR A 41 1.37 1.81 -5.20
CA THR A 41 1.98 2.97 -5.86
C THR A 41 1.49 2.96 -7.31
N GLU A 42 2.05 3.79 -8.18
CA GLU A 42 1.77 3.71 -9.62
C GLU A 42 2.15 2.35 -10.24
N TRP A 43 3.13 1.65 -9.66
CA TRP A 43 3.78 0.49 -10.30
C TRP A 43 3.70 -0.79 -9.50
N MET A 44 3.61 -0.70 -8.18
CA MET A 44 3.76 -1.82 -7.25
C MET A 44 2.62 -1.83 -6.23
N THR A 45 2.15 -3.01 -5.85
CA THR A 45 1.38 -3.25 -4.62
C THR A 45 2.30 -3.70 -3.51
N TYR A 46 2.05 -3.23 -2.30
CA TYR A 46 2.80 -3.55 -1.09
C TYR A 46 1.87 -4.12 -0.03
N ASP A 47 2.38 -5.08 0.72
CA ASP A 47 1.79 -5.60 1.94
C ASP A 47 2.87 -5.61 3.03
N MET A 48 2.65 -4.85 4.10
CA MET A 48 3.67 -4.61 5.13
C MET A 48 3.13 -4.93 6.52
N PHE A 49 3.95 -5.62 7.31
CA PHE A 49 3.64 -6.01 8.68
C PHE A 49 4.45 -5.17 9.66
N ILE A 50 3.78 -4.49 10.59
CA ILE A 50 4.36 -3.45 11.44
C ILE A 50 4.02 -3.72 12.91
N ASP A 51 5.03 -3.75 13.77
CA ASP A 51 4.84 -3.94 15.22
C ASP A 51 4.10 -2.76 15.87
N GLU A 52 3.11 -3.03 16.73
CA GLU A 52 2.27 -1.98 17.32
C GLU A 52 2.94 -1.10 18.37
N ASN A 53 4.10 -1.52 18.91
CA ASN A 53 4.78 -0.88 20.02
C ASN A 53 6.00 -0.11 19.52
N THR A 54 6.77 -0.71 18.61
CA THR A 54 7.99 -0.10 18.05
C THR A 54 7.73 0.67 16.76
N MET A 55 6.63 0.38 16.05
CA MET A 55 6.38 0.83 14.67
C MET A 55 7.49 0.42 13.69
N GLU A 56 8.21 -0.67 13.99
CA GLU A 56 9.18 -1.26 13.08
C GLU A 56 8.46 -2.14 12.05
N VAL A 57 8.92 -2.08 10.81
CA VAL A 57 8.43 -2.97 9.75
C VAL A 57 9.13 -4.31 9.90
N LEU A 58 8.35 -5.36 10.19
CA LEU A 58 8.83 -6.72 10.42
C LEU A 58 8.87 -7.56 9.15
N GLY A 59 8.10 -7.18 8.13
CA GLY A 59 8.03 -7.90 6.87
C GLY A 59 7.40 -7.05 5.76
N ILE A 60 7.89 -7.27 4.54
CA ILE A 60 7.44 -6.58 3.32
C ILE A 60 7.26 -7.63 2.24
N ASP A 61 6.06 -7.72 1.67
CA ASP A 61 5.81 -8.33 0.37
C ASP A 61 5.46 -7.23 -0.64
N TYR A 62 5.95 -7.36 -1.87
CA TYR A 62 5.66 -6.41 -2.92
C TYR A 62 5.64 -7.07 -4.30
N ARG A 63 4.76 -6.60 -5.17
CA ARG A 63 4.56 -7.16 -6.51
C ARG A 63 4.20 -6.06 -7.51
N PRO A 64 4.64 -6.17 -8.78
CA PRO A 64 4.18 -5.27 -9.82
C PRO A 64 2.65 -5.32 -9.97
N ILE A 65 2.03 -4.17 -10.22
CA ILE A 65 0.60 -4.11 -10.54
C ILE A 65 0.38 -4.82 -11.89
N PRO A 66 -0.56 -5.79 -11.98
CA PRO A 66 -0.85 -6.46 -13.24
C PRO A 66 -1.27 -5.45 -14.31
N ILE A 67 -0.71 -5.55 -15.52
CA ILE A 67 -1.04 -4.67 -16.65
C ILE A 67 -2.56 -4.64 -16.91
N ASN A 68 -3.24 -5.78 -16.76
CA ASN A 68 -4.69 -5.87 -16.93
C ASN A 68 -5.46 -5.00 -15.92
N SER A 69 -4.92 -4.79 -14.71
CA SER A 69 -5.50 -3.91 -13.69
C SER A 69 -5.27 -2.42 -14.00
N LEU A 70 -4.20 -2.08 -14.72
CA LEU A 70 -3.95 -0.72 -15.21
C LEU A 70 -4.87 -0.40 -16.39
N LEU A 71 -5.06 -1.35 -17.31
CA LEU A 71 -5.94 -1.20 -18.47
C LEU A 71 -7.42 -1.06 -18.08
N ALA A 72 -7.85 -1.71 -16.99
CA ALA A 72 -9.21 -1.58 -16.46
C ALA A 72 -9.53 -0.19 -15.87
N GLN A 73 -8.52 0.64 -15.61
CA GLN A 73 -8.68 2.01 -15.13
C GLN A 73 -8.67 3.04 -16.27
N LEU A 74 -8.40 2.62 -17.51
CA LEU A 74 -8.51 3.48 -18.68
C LEU A 74 -10.00 3.69 -19.04
N PRO A 75 -10.42 4.90 -19.43
CA PRO A 75 -11.76 5.13 -19.96
C PRO A 75 -12.03 4.18 -21.13
N GLU A 76 -13.26 3.65 -21.21
CA GLU A 76 -13.70 2.70 -22.25
C GLU A 76 -13.34 3.15 -23.68
N ALA A 77 -13.23 4.46 -23.92
CA ALA A 77 -12.86 5.07 -25.20
C ALA A 77 -11.45 4.69 -25.73
N VAL A 78 -10.59 4.06 -24.94
CA VAL A 78 -9.24 3.60 -25.36
C VAL A 78 -9.19 2.07 -25.54
N GLN A 79 -10.25 1.35 -25.14
CA GLN A 79 -10.29 -0.11 -25.21
C GLN A 79 -10.76 -0.66 -26.57
N ASP A 80 -11.11 0.22 -27.51
CA ASP A 80 -11.49 -0.14 -28.87
C ASP A 80 -10.39 0.28 -29.85
N VAL A 81 -9.41 -0.61 -30.05
CA VAL A 81 -8.56 -0.59 -31.25
C VAL A 81 -8.79 -1.93 -31.95
N SER A 82 -9.93 -2.00 -32.64
CA SER A 82 -10.25 -3.04 -33.62
C SER A 82 -9.82 -2.65 -35.04
#